data_AF-A0A9X1LMU6-F1
#
_entry.id   AF-A0A9X1LMU6-F1
#
_cell.length_a   1.000
_cell.length_b   1.000
_cell.length_c   1.000
_cell.angle_alpha   90.00
_cell.angle_beta   90.00
_cell.angle_gamma   90.00
#
_symmetry.space_group_name_H-M   'P 1'
#
loop_
_entity.id
_entity.type
_entity.pdbx_description
1 polymer ?
#
loop_
_entity_poly.entity_id
_entity_poly.type
_entity_poly.pdbx_seq_one_letter_code
_entity_poly.pdbx_strand_id
1 'polypeptide(L)' 'MSTITVRGLDDEVIRALKVRAAREGRSMEAEVRGILTAAAKTADGERGFGTFLAEAFGGAGLPEIPPRADFPEPIDLP' A
#
# COMPACT_ATOMS: atom_id res chain seq x y z
N MET A 1 -1.50 15.74 -9.76
CA MET A 1 -0.02 15.55 -9.75
C MET A 1 0.50 16.08 -8.43
N SER A 2 1.20 15.26 -7.67
CA SER A 2 1.90 15.67 -6.45
C SER A 2 3.39 15.80 -6.77
N THR A 3 4.03 16.86 -6.27
CA THR A 3 5.44 17.15 -6.53
C THR A 3 6.23 17.01 -5.24
N ILE A 4 7.35 16.28 -5.29
CA ILE A 4 8.32 16.18 -4.19
C ILE A 4 9.59 16.92 -4.62
N THR A 5 10.09 17.82 -3.77
CA THR A 5 11.37 18.51 -3.99
C THR A 5 12.38 18.03 -2.96
N VAL A 6 13.45 17.41 -3.41
CA VAL A 6 14.58 16.97 -2.57
C VAL A 6 15.70 17.99 -2.71
N ARG A 7 16.14 18.60 -1.60
CA ARG A 7 17.22 19.58 -1.56
C ARG A 7 18.49 18.96 -1.01
N GLY A 8 19.65 19.44 -1.45
CA GLY A 8 20.96 18.99 -0.95
C GLY A 8 21.31 17.55 -1.32
N LEU A 9 20.84 17.08 -2.48
CA LEU A 9 21.22 15.75 -2.97
C LEU A 9 22.61 15.81 -3.61
N ASP A 10 23.51 14.94 -3.16
CA ASP A 10 24.88 14.88 -3.66
C ASP A 10 24.92 14.66 -5.18
N ASP A 11 25.83 15.36 -5.86
CA ASP A 11 26.01 15.28 -7.32
C ASP A 11 26.32 13.86 -7.79
N GLU A 12 27.03 13.08 -6.96
CA GLU A 12 27.30 11.67 -7.25
C GLU A 12 26.02 10.84 -7.29
N VAL A 13 25.08 11.08 -6.38
CA VAL A 13 23.79 10.40 -6.34
C VAL A 13 22.96 10.78 -7.56
N ILE A 14 22.96 12.06 -7.96
CA ILE A 14 22.29 12.51 -9.18
C ILE A 14 22.85 11.80 -10.41
N ARG A 15 24.18 11.68 -10.52
CA ARG A 15 24.84 10.96 -11.63
C ARG A 15 24.47 9.47 -11.63
N ALA A 16 24.54 8.82 -10.48
CA ALA A 16 24.19 7.40 -10.36
C ALA A 16 22.72 7.14 -10.77
N LEU A 17 21.79 8.00 -10.37
CA LEU A 17 20.38 7.92 -10.76
C LEU A 17 20.17 8.11 -12.27
N LYS A 18 20.89 9.05 -12.90
CA LYS A 18 20.83 9.24 -14.36
C LYS A 18 21.33 8.01 -15.12
N VAL A 19 22.46 7.44 -14.69
CA VAL A 19 23.02 6.23 -15.31
C VAL A 19 22.05 5.06 -15.14
N ARG A 20 21.45 4.90 -13.96
CA ARG A 20 20.44 3.87 -13.70
C ARG A 20 19.21 4.04 -14.59
N ALA A 21 18.67 5.25 -14.69
CA ALA A 21 17.52 5.55 -15.56
C ALA A 21 17.81 5.21 -17.04
N ALA A 22 19.00 5.57 -17.53
CA ALA A 22 19.43 5.25 -18.89
C ALA A 22 19.57 3.74 -19.12
N ARG A 23 20.09 2.99 -18.14
CA ARG A 23 20.17 1.52 -18.19
C ARG A 23 18.79 0.87 -18.27
N GLU A 24 17.82 1.37 -17.52
CA GLU A 24 16.44 0.90 -17.51
C GLU A 24 15.60 1.44 -18.68
N GLY A 25 16.18 2.25 -19.57
CA GLY A 25 15.49 2.79 -20.75
C GLY A 25 14.36 3.77 -20.43
N ARG A 26 14.42 4.46 -19.27
CA ARG A 26 13.35 5.36 -18.79
C ARG A 26 13.89 6.72 -18.36
N SER A 27 12.99 7.71 -18.21
CA SER A 27 13.38 9.04 -17.74
C SER A 27 13.87 8.99 -16.30
N MET A 28 14.69 9.97 -15.90
CA MET A 28 15.15 10.10 -14.51
C MET A 28 13.98 10.27 -13.54
N GLU A 29 12.95 11.00 -13.94
CA GLU A 29 11.73 11.18 -13.15
C GLU A 29 10.96 9.87 -12.97
N ALA A 30 10.84 9.07 -14.03
CA ALA A 30 10.28 7.72 -13.93
C ALA A 30 11.14 6.84 -13.00
N GLU A 31 12.46 6.91 -13.10
CA GLU A 31 13.40 6.20 -12.22
C GLU A 31 13.15 6.48 -10.75
N VAL A 32 13.20 7.75 -10.39
CA VAL A 32 13.00 8.23 -9.02
C VAL A 32 11.61 7.85 -8.51
N ARG A 33 10.55 8.03 -9.32
CA ARG A 33 9.20 7.61 -8.96
C ARG A 33 9.13 6.10 -8.66
N GLY A 34 9.77 5.28 -9.48
CA GLY A 34 9.80 3.82 -9.30
C GLY A 34 10.48 3.42 -7.99
N ILE A 35 11.64 4.03 -7.69
CA ILE A 35 12.37 3.80 -6.44
C ILE A 35 11.52 4.20 -5.23
N LEU A 36 10.94 5.40 -5.25
CA LEU A 36 10.10 5.88 -4.15
C LEU A 36 8.84 5.03 -3.96
N THR A 37 8.21 4.60 -5.05
CA THR A 37 7.03 3.71 -4.98
C THR A 37 7.41 2.37 -4.34
N ALA A 38 8.50 1.75 -4.78
CA ALA A 38 8.95 0.48 -4.24
C ALA A 38 9.33 0.60 -2.75
N ALA A 39 10.06 1.65 -2.39
CA ALA A 39 10.43 1.93 -0.99
C ALA A 39 9.19 2.16 -0.11
N ALA A 40 8.21 2.94 -0.59
CA ALA A 40 6.99 3.24 0.15
C ALA A 40 6.08 2.01 0.32
N LYS A 41 5.96 1.15 -0.71
CA LYS A 41 5.22 -0.12 -0.62
C LYS A 41 5.79 -1.08 0.42
N THR A 42 7.10 -1.00 0.64
CA THR A 42 7.78 -1.84 1.63
C THR A 42 7.62 -1.29 3.06
N ALA A 43 7.24 -0.01 3.22
CA ALA A 43 7.29 0.70 4.50
C ALA A 43 5.98 0.65 5.31
N ASP A 44 4.81 0.42 4.72
CA ASP A 44 3.56 0.26 5.49
C ASP A 44 2.48 -0.46 4.66
N GLY A 45 2.01 -1.61 5.14
CA GLY A 45 0.59 -1.97 5.01
C GLY A 45 0.12 -2.96 3.93
N GLU A 46 0.97 -3.77 3.29
CA GLU A 46 0.50 -4.78 2.32
C GLU A 46 0.08 -6.13 2.95
N ARG A 47 -0.57 -6.11 4.13
CA ARG A 47 -1.63 -7.10 4.37
C ARG A 47 -2.94 -6.35 4.46
N GLY A 48 -3.62 -6.24 3.32
CA GLY A 48 -4.98 -5.78 3.29
C GLY A 48 -5.82 -6.64 4.24
N PHE A 49 -6.72 -6.01 5.00
CA PHE A 49 -7.56 -6.74 5.96
C PHE A 49 -8.32 -7.91 5.29
N GLY A 50 -8.77 -7.73 4.05
CA GLY A 50 -9.37 -8.80 3.25
C GLY A 50 -8.40 -9.95 2.93
N THR A 51 -7.14 -9.66 2.60
CA THR A 51 -6.09 -10.67 2.39
C THR A 51 -5.83 -11.46 3.68
N PHE A 52 -5.72 -10.75 4.80
CA PHE A 52 -5.57 -11.38 6.11
C PHE A 52 -6.74 -12.32 6.45
N LEU A 53 -8.00 -11.88 6.23
CA LEU A 53 -9.18 -12.71 6.46
C LEU A 53 -9.22 -13.93 5.53
N ALA A 54 -8.85 -13.77 4.25
CA ALA A 54 -8.82 -14.87 3.30
C ALA A 54 -7.77 -15.93 3.67
N GLU A 55 -6.59 -15.53 4.12
CA GLU A 55 -5.57 -16.46 4.64
C GLU A 55 -6.05 -17.18 5.90
N ALA A 56 -6.65 -16.45 6.84
CA ALA A 56 -7.07 -17.00 8.12
C ALA A 56 -8.28 -17.94 8.00
N PHE A 57 -9.23 -17.65 7.09
CA PHE A 57 -10.54 -18.30 7.05
C PHE A 57 -10.91 -18.93 5.70
N GLY A 58 -10.09 -18.82 4.66
CA GLY A 58 -10.43 -19.27 3.30
C GLY A 58 -10.76 -20.76 3.16
N GLY A 59 -10.31 -21.60 4.09
CA GLY A 59 -10.64 -23.03 4.16
C GLY A 59 -11.62 -23.42 5.26
N ALA A 60 -12.10 -22.46 6.06
CA ALA A 60 -12.89 -22.75 7.27
C ALA A 60 -14.36 -23.13 7.00
N GLY A 61 -14.82 -23.07 5.75
CA GLY A 61 -16.22 -23.22 5.40
C GLY A 61 -17.08 -22.07 5.93
N LEU A 62 -18.38 -22.09 5.64
CA LEU A 62 -19.31 -21.12 6.21
C LEU A 62 -19.72 -21.58 7.62
N PRO A 63 -19.67 -20.70 8.64
CA PRO A 63 -20.23 -21.05 9.94
C PRO A 63 -21.74 -21.22 9.83
N GLU A 64 -22.31 -22.06 10.68
CA GLU A 64 -23.75 -22.07 10.90
C GLU A 64 -24.14 -20.72 11.50
N ILE A 65 -24.91 -19.93 10.74
CA ILE A 65 -25.39 -18.63 11.20
C ILE A 65 -26.71 -18.87 11.92
N PRO A 66 -26.78 -18.65 13.25
CA PRO A 66 -28.02 -18.84 13.98
C PRO A 66 -29.10 -17.86 13.48
N PRO A 67 -30.38 -18.27 13.51
CA PRO A 67 -31.47 -17.36 13.16
C PRO A 67 -31.46 -16.17 14.13
N ARG A 68 -31.73 -14.98 13.62
CA ARG A 68 -31.89 -13.79 14.45
C ARG A 68 -33.13 -13.98 15.34
N ALA A 69 -32.90 -14.29 16.60
CA ALA A 69 -33.95 -14.47 17.61
C ALA A 69 -34.25 -13.18 18.39
N ASP A 70 -33.31 -12.25 18.40
CA ASP A 70 -33.41 -11.02 19.19
C ASP A 70 -34.00 -9.87 18.37
N PHE A 71 -34.84 -9.08 19.03
CA PHE A 71 -35.26 -7.79 18.52
C PHE A 71 -34.13 -6.77 18.72
N PRO A 72 -33.93 -5.83 17.79
CA PRO A 72 -32.96 -4.76 17.98
C PRO A 72 -33.27 -4.00 19.27
N GLU A 73 -32.24 -3.74 20.08
CA GLU A 73 -32.40 -2.91 21.26
C GLU A 73 -32.91 -1.52 20.84
N PRO A 74 -33.92 -0.97 21.54
CA PRO A 74 -34.35 0.39 21.32
C PRO A 74 -33.15 1.33 21.52
N ILE A 75 -32.88 2.17 20.53
CA ILE A 75 -31.91 3.25 20.70
C ILE A 75 -32.58 4.35 21.53
N ASP A 76 -32.03 4.63 22.72
CA ASP A 76 -32.43 5.80 23.50
C ASP A 76 -31.88 7.05 22.81
N LEU A 77 -32.71 7.63 21.95
CA LEU A 77 -32.43 8.93 21.34
C LEU A 77 -32.86 10.05 22.30
N PRO A 78 -32.01 11.07 22.53
CA PRO A 78 -32.36 12.23 23.33
C PRO A 78 -33.40 13.13 22.64
#